data_AF-A0A011VZX7-F1
#
_entry.id   AF-A0A011VZX7-F1
#
_cell.length_a   1.000
_cell.length_b   1.000
_cell.length_c   1.000
_cell.angle_alpha   90.00
_cell.angle_beta   90.00
_cell.angle_gamma   90.00
#
_symmetry.space_group_name_H-M   'P 1'
#
loop_
_entity.id
_entity.type
_entity.pdbx_description
1 polymer ?
#
loop_
_entity_poly.entity_id
_entity_poly.type
_entity_poly.pdbx_seq_one_letter_code
_entity_poly.pdbx_strand_id
1 'polypeptide(L)'
;MILIDFGVICREQKRRLIPKNLPKVRFESHIRKETSDAMYDEYYHFEAADKLTGVWYLAWLTDDIFLEQSFFDIADKGSPWIYVVPEWEKTVKEILAFYLKASPIHKIAVLPRIQDRSENVTHEECTLDEFMDKLRSGDIRWNELYNIGG
;
A
#
# COMPACT_ATOMS: atom_id res chain seq x y z
N MET A 1 3.91 7.46 14.73
CA MET A 1 3.97 5.98 14.80
C MET A 1 3.52 5.46 13.44
N ILE A 2 4.26 4.56 12.80
CA ILE A 2 3.79 3.93 11.57
C ILE A 2 2.68 2.95 11.95
N LEU A 3 1.51 3.08 11.34
CA LEU A 3 0.41 2.15 11.57
C LEU A 3 0.45 0.97 10.60
N ILE A 4 0.85 1.26 9.36
CA ILE A 4 1.01 0.29 8.28
C ILE A 4 2.14 0.76 7.40
N ASP A 5 3.10 -0.13 7.13
CA ASP A 5 4.14 0.17 6.15
C ASP A 5 3.54 0.23 4.75
N PHE A 6 2.72 -0.75 4.37
CA PHE A 6 2.23 -0.90 3.00
C PHE A 6 0.81 -1.48 2.90
N GLY A 7 -0.15 -0.74 2.35
CA GLY A 7 -1.53 -1.20 2.10
C GLY A 7 -1.84 -1.40 0.61
N VAL A 8 -2.46 -2.52 0.24
CA VAL A 8 -2.91 -2.82 -1.12
C VAL A 8 -4.39 -3.21 -1.11
N ILE A 9 -5.19 -2.57 -1.96
CA ILE A 9 -6.64 -2.76 -2.07
C ILE A 9 -6.95 -3.37 -3.42
N CYS A 10 -7.34 -4.65 -3.43
CA CYS A 10 -7.84 -5.32 -4.62
C CYS A 10 -9.35 -5.18 -4.72
N ARG A 11 -9.78 -4.25 -5.58
CA ARG A 11 -11.19 -3.92 -5.79
C ARG A 11 -11.96 -5.12 -6.34
N GLU A 12 -13.19 -5.29 -5.89
CA GLU A 12 -14.11 -6.36 -6.33
C GLU A 12 -13.65 -7.80 -6.05
N GLN A 13 -12.46 -7.98 -5.46
CA GLN A 13 -11.96 -9.29 -5.08
C GLN A 13 -12.79 -9.86 -3.92
N LYS A 14 -13.24 -11.11 -4.08
CA LYS A 14 -14.07 -11.81 -3.06
C LYS A 14 -13.29 -12.81 -2.21
N ARG A 15 -12.16 -13.29 -2.73
CA ARG A 15 -11.34 -14.33 -2.09
C ARG A 15 -9.98 -13.77 -1.74
N ARG A 16 -9.55 -13.97 -0.50
CA ARG A 16 -8.19 -13.64 -0.06
C ARG A 16 -7.15 -14.47 -0.81
N LEU A 17 -6.09 -13.82 -1.28
CA LEU A 17 -4.93 -14.44 -1.89
C LEU A 17 -3.69 -13.84 -1.24
N ILE A 18 -2.83 -14.67 -0.65
CA ILE A 18 -1.57 -14.21 -0.04
C ILE A 18 -0.42 -14.75 -0.89
N PRO A 19 0.54 -13.91 -1.31
CA PRO A 19 1.70 -14.38 -2.06
C PRO A 19 2.47 -15.39 -1.21
N LYS A 20 2.80 -16.52 -1.83
CA LYS A 20 3.66 -17.55 -1.21
C LYS A 20 5.12 -17.16 -1.47
N ASN A 21 5.99 -17.38 -0.50
CA ASN A 21 7.45 -17.24 -0.64
C ASN A 21 8.00 -15.80 -0.69
N LEU A 22 7.45 -14.88 0.11
CA LEU A 22 8.11 -13.61 0.42
C LEU A 22 8.70 -13.69 1.84
N PRO A 23 9.93 -14.24 1.99
CA PRO A 23 10.53 -14.33 3.30
C PRO A 23 10.67 -12.93 3.88
N LYS A 24 10.40 -12.79 5.17
CA LYS A 24 10.45 -11.54 5.93
C LYS A 24 9.34 -10.51 5.67
N VAL A 25 8.26 -10.90 4.98
CA VAL A 25 7.05 -10.08 4.86
C VAL A 25 5.89 -10.77 5.56
N ARG A 26 5.19 -10.03 6.42
CA ARG A 26 3.90 -10.42 7.00
C ARG A 26 2.77 -9.81 6.20
N PHE A 27 1.64 -10.51 6.18
CA PHE A 27 0.41 -10.05 5.56
C PHE A 27 -0.77 -10.24 6.51
N GLU A 28 -1.61 -9.23 6.59
CA GLU A 28 -2.97 -9.33 7.11
C GLU A 28 -3.96 -8.97 6.00
N SER A 29 -5.20 -9.47 6.09
CA SER A 29 -6.21 -9.15 5.09
C SER A 29 -7.63 -9.06 5.62
N HIS A 30 -8.35 -8.06 5.11
CA HIS A 30 -9.72 -7.76 5.48
C HIS A 30 -10.58 -7.74 4.23
N ILE A 31 -11.76 -8.37 4.30
CA ILE A 31 -12.75 -8.29 3.22
C ILE A 31 -13.64 -7.11 3.56
N ARG A 32 -13.74 -6.14 2.65
CA ARG A 32 -14.56 -4.95 2.81
C ARG A 32 -15.75 -4.93 1.87
N LYS A 33 -16.86 -4.48 2.43
CA LYS A 33 -18.16 -4.29 1.77
C LYS A 33 -18.60 -2.84 1.98
N GLU A 34 -19.65 -2.43 1.29
CA GLU A 34 -20.24 -1.09 1.43
C GLU A 34 -20.67 -0.77 2.88
N THR A 35 -21.01 -1.81 3.64
CA THR A 35 -21.43 -1.71 5.05
C THR A 35 -20.29 -1.94 6.04
N SER A 36 -19.05 -2.02 5.58
CA SER A 36 -17.91 -2.19 6.49
C SER A 36 -17.63 -0.87 7.20
N ASP A 37 -17.38 -0.95 8.50
CA ASP A 37 -16.85 0.18 9.26
C ASP A 37 -15.51 0.66 8.67
N ALA A 38 -15.12 1.87 9.02
CA ALA A 38 -13.80 2.39 8.70
C ALA A 38 -12.70 1.42 9.19
N MET A 39 -11.65 1.23 8.38
CA MET A 39 -10.56 0.34 8.79
C MET A 39 -9.81 0.89 10.01
N TYR A 40 -9.70 2.21 10.08
CA TYR A 40 -8.97 2.91 11.13
C TYR A 40 -9.91 3.75 11.98
N ASP A 41 -9.44 4.09 13.18
CA ASP A 41 -10.18 4.89 14.14
C ASP A 41 -10.30 6.37 13.73
N GLU A 42 -10.90 7.17 14.61
CA GLU A 42 -11.11 8.60 14.40
C GLU A 42 -9.81 9.40 14.17
N TYR A 43 -8.64 8.87 14.53
CA TYR A 43 -7.36 9.55 14.39
C TYR A 43 -6.66 9.28 13.05
N TYR A 44 -6.99 8.18 12.34
CA TYR A 44 -6.25 7.72 11.16
C TYR A 44 -7.14 7.31 9.97
N HIS A 45 -8.21 8.05 9.75
CA HIS A 45 -9.25 7.73 8.77
C HIS A 45 -8.89 8.13 7.32
N PHE A 46 -9.01 7.18 6.38
CA PHE A 46 -8.79 7.38 4.94
C PHE A 46 -10.10 7.17 4.17
N GLU A 47 -10.96 8.19 4.16
CA GLU A 47 -12.32 8.11 3.65
C GLU A 47 -12.38 7.63 2.18
N ALA A 48 -11.46 8.10 1.34
CA ALA A 48 -11.40 7.70 -0.07
C ALA A 48 -11.11 6.20 -0.21
N ALA A 49 -10.19 5.68 0.61
CA ALA A 49 -9.90 4.27 0.63
C ALA A 49 -11.08 3.50 1.24
N ASP A 50 -11.66 3.96 2.35
CA ASP A 50 -12.77 3.29 3.06
C ASP A 50 -14.00 3.00 2.18
N LYS A 51 -14.21 3.81 1.13
CA LYS A 51 -15.26 3.59 0.11
C LYS A 51 -14.97 2.43 -0.86
N LEU A 52 -13.74 1.90 -0.88
CA LEU A 52 -13.33 0.82 -1.78
C LEU A 52 -13.66 -0.56 -1.20
N THR A 53 -14.57 -1.26 -1.87
CA THR A 53 -14.92 -2.65 -1.59
C THR A 53 -13.93 -3.64 -2.21
N GLY A 54 -13.80 -4.83 -1.63
CA GLY A 54 -12.90 -5.87 -2.11
C GLY A 54 -12.08 -6.50 -0.98
N VAL A 55 -10.82 -6.87 -1.26
CA VAL A 55 -9.89 -7.34 -0.22
C VAL A 55 -8.78 -6.35 -0.04
N TRP A 56 -8.59 -5.94 1.22
CA TRP A 56 -7.48 -5.12 1.66
C TRP A 56 -6.39 -6.03 2.21
N TYR A 57 -5.16 -5.77 1.80
CA TYR A 57 -3.98 -6.48 2.21
C TYR A 57 -3.04 -5.48 2.85
N LEU A 58 -2.65 -5.75 4.09
CA LEU A 58 -1.69 -4.95 4.84
C LEU A 58 -0.41 -5.76 4.90
N ALA A 59 0.71 -5.15 4.53
CA ALA A 59 2.02 -5.79 4.48
C ALA A 59 3.04 -4.99 5.29
N TRP A 60 3.85 -5.70 6.05
CA TRP A 60 4.92 -5.14 6.87
C TRP A 60 6.08 -6.12 6.98
N LEU A 61 7.26 -5.58 7.33
CA LEU A 61 8.45 -6.39 7.55
C LEU A 61 8.32 -7.19 8.85
N THR A 62 8.89 -8.40 8.90
CA THR A 62 8.87 -9.21 10.12
C THR A 62 9.75 -8.60 11.22
N ASP A 63 9.36 -8.78 12.48
CA ASP A 63 10.03 -8.19 13.66
C ASP A 63 11.52 -8.55 13.82
N ASP A 64 11.99 -9.62 13.16
CA ASP A 64 13.41 -10.02 13.15
C ASP A 64 14.28 -9.16 12.22
N ILE A 65 13.64 -8.39 11.33
CA ILE A 65 14.30 -7.30 10.63
C ILE A 65 14.46 -6.16 11.65
N PHE A 66 15.71 -5.79 11.94
CA PHE A 66 16.09 -4.72 12.88
C PHE A 66 15.04 -3.59 12.89
N LEU A 67 14.60 -3.20 14.09
CA LEU A 67 13.47 -2.28 14.41
C LEU A 67 13.46 -0.91 13.69
N GLU A 68 14.43 -0.64 12.81
CA GLU A 68 14.59 0.60 12.04
C GLU A 68 14.37 0.40 10.52
N GLN A 69 14.28 -0.84 10.02
CA GLN A 69 14.04 -1.07 8.59
C GLN A 69 12.54 -1.03 8.27
N SER A 70 12.22 -0.43 7.13
CA SER A 70 10.86 -0.39 6.59
C SER A 70 10.93 -0.49 5.06
N PHE A 71 9.80 -0.73 4.41
CA PHE A 71 9.73 -0.66 2.96
C PHE A 71 10.08 0.74 2.41
N PHE A 72 9.86 1.79 3.20
CA PHE A 72 9.87 3.18 2.74
C PHE A 72 10.55 4.15 3.71
N ASP A 73 11.47 4.97 3.23
CA ASP A 73 12.14 6.01 4.02
C ASP A 73 11.76 7.43 3.54
N ILE A 74 12.09 8.46 4.32
CA ILE A 74 11.83 9.88 3.99
C ILE A 74 12.74 10.28 2.83
N ALA A 75 12.14 10.77 1.73
CA ALA A 75 12.89 11.25 0.58
C ALA A 75 13.62 12.56 0.81
N ASP A 76 14.56 12.90 -0.07
CA ASP A 76 15.30 14.16 -0.08
C ASP A 76 14.38 15.39 -0.12
N LYS A 77 13.17 15.23 -0.65
CA LYS A 77 12.11 16.25 -0.65
C LYS A 77 11.53 16.56 0.74
N GLY A 78 11.89 15.76 1.75
CA GLY A 78 11.42 15.84 3.12
C GLY A 78 10.04 15.21 3.32
N SER A 79 9.54 15.27 4.55
CA SER A 79 8.19 14.85 4.90
C SER A 79 7.14 15.67 4.12
N PRO A 80 6.13 15.06 3.47
CA PRO A 80 5.70 13.65 3.60
C PRO A 80 6.16 12.72 2.45
N TRP A 81 7.19 13.09 1.70
CA TRP A 81 7.66 12.34 0.55
C TRP A 81 8.48 11.13 0.97
N ILE A 82 8.30 10.02 0.26
CA ILE A 82 8.95 8.75 0.54
C ILE A 82 9.56 8.14 -0.71
N TYR A 83 10.60 7.34 -0.52
CA TYR A 83 11.12 6.42 -1.52
C TYR A 83 11.13 4.98 -1.03
N VAL A 84 11.14 4.03 -1.96
CA VAL A 84 11.36 2.62 -1.63
C VAL A 84 12.82 2.35 -1.30
N VAL A 85 13.07 1.79 -0.12
CA VAL A 85 14.42 1.41 0.30
C VAL A 85 14.98 0.39 -0.72
N PRO A 86 16.20 0.60 -1.27
CA PRO A 86 16.69 -0.17 -2.41
C PRO A 86 16.68 -1.70 -2.21
N GLU A 87 16.91 -2.18 -1.00
CA GLU A 87 16.90 -3.62 -0.70
C GLU A 87 15.50 -4.25 -0.83
N TRP A 88 14.44 -3.45 -0.68
CA TRP A 88 13.04 -3.89 -0.71
C TRP A 88 12.33 -3.58 -2.03
N GLU A 89 12.95 -2.84 -2.94
CA GLU A 89 12.34 -2.41 -4.22
C GLU A 89 11.75 -3.58 -4.99
N LYS A 90 12.54 -4.65 -5.17
CA LYS A 90 12.11 -5.86 -5.86
C LYS A 90 10.91 -6.50 -5.16
N THR A 91 10.94 -6.58 -3.83
CA THR A 91 9.86 -7.18 -3.03
C THR A 91 8.58 -6.37 -3.14
N VAL A 92 8.64 -5.04 -3.07
CA VAL A 92 7.49 -4.16 -3.27
C VAL A 92 6.88 -4.37 -4.66
N LYS A 93 7.72 -4.39 -5.70
CA LYS A 93 7.26 -4.65 -7.07
C LYS A 93 6.60 -6.02 -7.22
N GLU A 94 7.17 -7.06 -6.62
CA GLU A 94 6.62 -8.43 -6.64
C GLU A 94 5.26 -8.50 -5.93
N ILE A 95 5.08 -7.82 -4.79
CA ILE A 95 3.81 -7.76 -4.07
C ILE A 95 2.74 -7.07 -4.93
N LEU A 96 3.06 -5.91 -5.49
CA LEU A 96 2.13 -5.15 -6.32
C LEU A 96 1.75 -5.92 -7.59
N ALA A 97 2.72 -6.50 -8.28
CA ALA A 97 2.47 -7.31 -9.48
C ALA A 97 1.59 -8.53 -9.15
N PHE A 98 1.82 -9.19 -8.01
CA PHE A 98 0.98 -10.29 -7.56
C PHE A 98 -0.47 -9.85 -7.38
N TYR A 99 -0.71 -8.76 -6.66
CA TYR A 99 -2.06 -8.27 -6.38
C TYR A 99 -2.76 -7.67 -7.59
N LEU A 100 -2.02 -6.99 -8.47
CA LEU A 100 -2.53 -6.50 -9.74
C LEU A 100 -3.06 -7.66 -10.60
N LYS A 101 -2.32 -8.77 -10.66
CA LYS A 101 -2.75 -10.01 -11.35
C LYS A 101 -3.88 -10.73 -10.62
N ALA A 102 -3.92 -10.67 -9.30
CA ALA A 102 -4.95 -11.31 -8.48
C ALA A 102 -6.29 -10.54 -8.51
N SER A 103 -6.25 -9.24 -8.79
CA SER A 103 -7.41 -8.37 -8.88
C SER A 103 -8.31 -8.78 -10.07
N PRO A 104 -9.61 -9.03 -9.87
CA PRO A 104 -10.53 -9.40 -10.94
C PRO A 104 -10.61 -8.38 -12.07
N ILE A 105 -10.41 -7.10 -11.76
CA ILE A 105 -10.48 -5.99 -12.72
C ILE A 105 -9.10 -5.51 -13.18
N HIS A 106 -8.02 -6.22 -12.80
CA HIS A 106 -6.62 -5.83 -13.08
C HIS A 106 -6.30 -4.40 -12.63
N LYS A 107 -6.88 -4.00 -11.49
CA LYS A 107 -6.65 -2.70 -10.86
C LYS A 107 -6.52 -2.87 -9.35
N ILE A 108 -5.57 -2.15 -8.77
CA ILE A 108 -5.37 -2.08 -7.33
C ILE A 108 -5.25 -0.61 -6.90
N ALA A 109 -5.59 -0.32 -5.65
CA ALA A 109 -5.21 0.93 -5.02
C ALA A 109 -4.13 0.66 -3.97
N VAL A 110 -3.17 1.56 -3.84
CA VAL A 110 -2.03 1.43 -2.94
C VAL A 110 -2.01 2.60 -1.97
N LEU A 111 -1.85 2.30 -0.69
CA LEU A 111 -1.64 3.25 0.40
C LEU A 111 -0.23 3.04 0.96
N PRO A 112 0.77 3.82 0.50
CA PRO A 112 2.11 3.78 1.06
C PRO A 112 2.10 4.48 2.42
N ARG A 113 2.61 3.79 3.46
CA ARG A 113 2.93 4.30 4.80
C ARG A 113 1.81 5.15 5.44
N ILE A 114 1.04 4.58 6.36
CA ILE A 114 -0.01 5.32 7.08
C ILE A 114 0.55 5.90 8.38
N GLN A 115 0.54 7.23 8.54
CA GLN A 115 1.18 7.93 9.68
C GLN A 115 0.38 9.04 10.36
N ASP A 116 -0.53 9.73 9.67
CA ASP A 116 -1.27 10.88 10.20
C ASP A 116 -2.52 11.19 9.36
N ARG A 117 -3.20 12.31 9.69
CA ARG A 117 -4.46 12.77 9.07
C ARG A 117 -4.28 13.50 7.72
N SER A 118 -3.07 13.55 7.15
CA SER A 118 -2.71 14.70 6.31
C SER A 118 -3.66 14.94 5.15
N GLU A 119 -4.01 13.99 4.27
CA GLU A 119 -4.93 14.32 3.16
C GLU A 119 -5.70 13.10 2.58
N ASN A 120 -6.94 13.29 2.14
CA ASN A 120 -7.69 12.32 1.32
C ASN A 120 -7.38 12.51 -0.18
N VAL A 121 -6.09 12.50 -0.56
CA VAL A 121 -5.70 12.62 -1.96
C VAL A 121 -5.80 11.26 -2.64
N THR A 122 -6.50 11.23 -3.78
CA THR A 122 -6.53 10.08 -4.68
C THR A 122 -5.91 10.49 -6.00
N HIS A 123 -4.88 9.75 -6.42
CA HIS A 123 -4.19 9.98 -7.68
C HIS A 123 -4.90 9.29 -8.83
N GLU A 124 -4.73 9.86 -10.02
CA GLU A 124 -5.14 9.21 -11.26
C GLU A 124 -4.43 7.86 -11.44
N GLU A 125 -5.02 7.01 -12.28
CA GLU A 125 -4.48 5.71 -12.60
C GLU A 125 -3.12 5.82 -13.30
N CYS A 126 -2.18 4.97 -12.90
CA CYS A 126 -0.89 4.80 -13.56
C CYS A 126 -0.54 3.32 -13.71
N THR A 127 0.43 3.02 -14.56
CA THR A 127 0.98 1.68 -14.69
C THR A 127 1.85 1.32 -13.47
N LEU A 128 2.08 0.01 -13.27
CA LEU A 128 2.97 -0.44 -12.20
C LEU A 128 4.38 0.13 -12.35
N ASP A 129 4.90 0.21 -13.58
CA ASP A 129 6.26 0.72 -13.81
C ASP A 129 6.33 2.22 -13.53
N GLU A 130 5.34 3.03 -13.94
CA GLU A 130 5.27 4.46 -13.59
C GLU A 130 5.18 4.69 -12.07
N PHE A 131 4.39 3.86 -11.37
CA PHE A 131 4.33 3.93 -9.91
C PHE A 131 5.70 3.63 -9.28
N MET A 132 6.38 2.57 -9.73
CA MET A 132 7.70 2.20 -9.22
C MET A 132 8.77 3.26 -9.56
N ASP A 133 8.68 3.91 -10.72
CA ASP A 133 9.57 5.03 -11.08
C ASP A 133 9.41 6.20 -10.13
N LYS A 134 8.16 6.64 -9.88
CA LYS A 134 7.85 7.71 -8.91
C LYS A 134 8.30 7.34 -7.50
N LEU A 135 8.09 6.08 -7.10
CA LEU A 135 8.49 5.60 -5.79
C LEU A 135 10.01 5.56 -5.62
N ARG A 136 10.78 5.30 -6.68
CA ARG A 136 12.25 5.39 -6.66
C ARG A 136 12.76 6.83 -6.61
N SER A 137 12.11 7.75 -7.31
CA SER A 137 12.52 9.16 -7.37
C SER A 137 12.11 9.97 -6.15
N GLY A 138 11.41 9.37 -5.19
CA GLY A 138 10.90 10.10 -4.02
C GLY A 138 9.70 10.99 -4.36
N ASP A 139 8.94 10.64 -5.40
CA ASP A 139 7.76 11.36 -5.91
C ASP A 139 6.42 10.78 -5.40
N ILE A 140 6.49 9.93 -4.39
CA ILE A 140 5.32 9.37 -3.70
C ILE A 140 5.24 10.02 -2.32
N ARG A 141 4.05 10.44 -1.92
CA ARG A 141 3.76 10.91 -0.56
C ARG A 141 3.16 9.76 0.24
N TRP A 142 3.49 9.68 1.52
CA TRP A 142 2.75 8.82 2.44
C TRP A 142 1.32 9.33 2.61
N ASN A 143 0.40 8.53 3.15
CA ASN A 143 -0.99 8.97 3.40
C ASN A 143 -1.73 9.43 2.13
N GLU A 144 -1.38 8.92 0.94
CA GLU A 144 -2.11 9.22 -0.31
C GLU A 144 -2.46 7.92 -1.06
N LEU A 145 -3.58 7.92 -1.77
CA LEU A 145 -4.11 6.75 -2.46
C LEU A 145 -3.70 6.75 -3.94
N TYR A 146 -2.91 5.76 -4.34
CA TYR A 146 -2.43 5.62 -5.72
C TYR A 146 -3.17 4.49 -6.44
N ASN A 147 -3.79 4.79 -7.58
CA ASN A 147 -4.46 3.79 -8.40
C ASN A 147 -3.47 3.22 -9.42
N ILE A 148 -3.36 1.89 -9.45
CA ILE A 148 -2.50 1.16 -10.39
C ILE A 148 -3.38 0.28 -11.26
N GLY A 149 -3.29 0.45 -12.58
CA GLY A 149 -4.05 -0.27 -13.59
C GLY A 149 -3.49 0.00 -14.99
N GLY A 150 -3.63 -0.96 -15.91
CA GLY A 150 -3.06 -0.90 -17.26
C GLY A 150 -2.22 -2.11 -17.61
#